data_AF-A0A804M977-F1
#
_entry.id   AF-A0A804M977-F1
#
_cell.length_a   1.000
_cell.length_b   1.000
_cell.length_c   1.000
_cell.angle_alpha   90.00
_cell.angle_beta   90.00
_cell.angle_gamma   90.00
#
_symmetry.space_group_name_H-M   'P 1'
#
loop_
_entity.id
_entity.type
_entity.pdbx_description
1 polymer ?
#
loop_
_entity_poly.entity_id
_entity_poly.type
_entity_poly.pdbx_seq_one_letter_code
_entity_poly.pdbx_strand_id
1 'polypeptide(L)'
;MCVVGAINNYTAALKDSSSPFDPTESLMFLAHFVGDVHQPLHCGHTDDLGGNTIVVHWYRRKTNLHHVWDVNVIETAMKDFYGNDQSTMIQAIQQNITEEWADEEKKWEACRSRTKTCADKYAAESAKLACTAYEGVDQDSTLEDDYFFAALPVVQKRIAQGGVRLAAILNRIFGGNSRSGFRAVD
;
A
#
# COMPACT_ATOMS: atom_id res chain seq x y z
N MET A 1 1.01 19.23 -1.32
CA MET A 1 1.87 18.05 -1.15
C MET A 1 0.97 16.86 -0.84
N CYS A 2 1.13 15.72 -1.49
CA CYS A 2 0.35 14.49 -1.25
C CYS A 2 1.24 13.25 -1.41
N VAL A 3 0.74 12.08 -1.03
CA VAL A 3 1.49 10.80 -1.05
C VAL A 3 2.07 10.47 -2.44
N VAL A 4 1.34 10.75 -3.52
CA VAL A 4 1.83 10.57 -4.91
C VAL A 4 3.04 11.45 -5.20
N GLY A 5 3.00 12.70 -4.74
CA GLY A 5 4.14 13.63 -4.85
C GLY A 5 5.33 13.18 -4.02
N ALA A 6 5.09 12.74 -2.78
CA ALA A 6 6.13 12.24 -1.88
C ALA A 6 6.83 10.99 -2.45
N ILE A 7 6.08 9.99 -2.94
CA ILE A 7 6.65 8.80 -3.58
C ILE A 7 7.56 9.20 -4.75
N ASN A 8 7.10 10.11 -5.62
CA ASN A 8 7.92 10.58 -6.74
C ASN A 8 9.17 11.34 -6.27
N ASN A 9 9.05 12.18 -5.25
CA ASN A 9 10.15 12.97 -4.70
C ASN A 9 11.24 12.07 -4.10
N TYR A 10 10.88 11.15 -3.19
CA TYR A 10 11.85 10.24 -2.57
C TYR A 10 12.40 9.20 -3.55
N THR A 11 11.63 8.80 -4.57
CA THR A 11 12.17 8.00 -5.68
C THR A 11 13.25 8.77 -6.45
N ALA A 12 13.02 10.05 -6.76
CA ALA A 12 14.00 10.87 -7.46
C ALA A 12 15.25 11.10 -6.59
N ALA A 13 15.06 11.38 -5.30
CA ALA A 13 16.12 11.55 -4.32
C ALA A 13 17.05 10.32 -4.25
N LEU A 14 16.48 9.11 -4.21
CA LEU A 14 17.26 7.87 -4.16
C LEU A 14 17.99 7.53 -5.48
N LYS A 15 17.56 8.11 -6.61
CA LYS A 15 18.23 7.94 -7.92
C LYS A 15 19.35 8.94 -8.16
N ASP A 16 19.37 10.04 -7.41
CA ASP A 16 20.30 11.13 -7.59
C ASP A 16 21.23 11.23 -6.38
N SER A 17 22.49 10.81 -6.54
CA SER A 17 23.49 10.91 -5.48
C SER A 17 23.85 12.35 -5.09
N SER A 18 23.44 13.34 -5.88
CA SER A 18 23.59 14.77 -5.56
C SER A 18 22.38 15.37 -4.83
N SER A 19 21.32 14.58 -4.63
CA SER A 19 20.15 14.98 -3.86
C SER A 19 20.55 15.47 -2.47
N PRO A 20 19.99 16.60 -1.98
CA PRO A 20 20.26 17.09 -0.63
C PRO A 20 19.53 16.28 0.45
N PHE A 21 18.63 15.37 0.06
CA PHE A 21 17.90 14.52 1.01
C PHE A 21 18.76 13.37 1.52
N ASP A 22 18.60 13.04 2.80
CA ASP A 22 19.23 11.87 3.39
C ASP A 22 18.72 10.57 2.71
N PRO A 23 19.60 9.68 2.23
CA PRO A 23 19.19 8.45 1.56
C PRO A 23 18.45 7.47 2.48
N THR A 24 18.77 7.42 3.78
CA THR A 24 18.10 6.53 4.74
C THR A 24 16.67 7.00 4.98
N GLU A 25 16.47 8.29 5.26
CA GLU A 25 15.13 8.88 5.37
C GLU A 25 14.35 8.71 4.07
N SER A 26 14.98 8.96 2.93
CA SER A 26 14.32 8.81 1.62
C SER A 26 13.82 7.38 1.38
N LEU A 27 14.60 6.37 1.77
CA LEU A 27 14.19 4.98 1.68
C LEU A 27 13.04 4.65 2.63
N MET A 28 13.10 5.11 3.89
CA MET A 28 12.05 4.89 4.88
C MET A 28 10.73 5.54 4.43
N PHE A 29 10.78 6.81 4.01
CA PHE A 29 9.61 7.52 3.50
C PHE A 29 9.06 6.86 2.23
N LEU A 30 9.90 6.45 1.29
CA LEU A 30 9.43 5.75 0.11
C LEU A 30 8.69 4.45 0.46
N ALA A 31 9.26 3.63 1.34
CA ALA A 31 8.64 2.38 1.77
C ALA A 31 7.29 2.62 2.47
N HIS A 32 7.25 3.59 3.39
CA HIS A 32 6.05 3.97 4.13
C HIS A 32 4.96 4.50 3.18
N PHE A 33 5.28 5.48 2.33
CA PHE A 33 4.30 6.09 1.45
C PHE A 33 3.79 5.15 0.35
N VAL A 34 4.60 4.19 -0.09
CA VAL A 34 4.10 3.13 -0.97
C VAL A 34 3.11 2.22 -0.24
N GLY A 35 3.29 1.97 1.07
CA GLY A 35 2.26 1.34 1.90
C GLY A 35 0.97 2.18 1.95
N ASP A 36 1.11 3.44 2.35
CA ASP A 36 -0.01 4.38 2.51
C ASP A 36 -0.85 4.56 1.25
N VAL A 37 -0.21 4.74 0.09
CA VAL A 37 -0.97 4.93 -1.16
C VAL A 37 -1.80 3.70 -1.52
N HIS A 38 -1.52 2.52 -0.93
CA HIS A 38 -2.31 1.31 -1.12
C HIS A 38 -3.47 1.17 -0.13
N GLN A 39 -3.47 1.90 0.98
CA GLN A 39 -4.60 1.94 1.92
C GLN A 39 -5.74 2.74 1.26
N PRO A 40 -6.91 2.13 0.97
CA PRO A 40 -8.00 2.80 0.25
C PRO A 40 -8.39 4.18 0.79
N LEU A 41 -8.55 4.30 2.11
CA LEU A 41 -9.00 5.53 2.78
C LEU A 41 -7.91 6.61 2.90
N HIS A 42 -6.63 6.31 2.65
CA HIS A 42 -5.61 7.34 2.42
C HIS A 42 -5.81 8.09 1.09
N CYS A 43 -6.68 7.57 0.20
CA CYS A 43 -7.17 8.24 -1.00
C CYS A 43 -8.69 8.43 -0.95
N GLY A 44 -9.26 8.55 0.27
CA GLY A 44 -10.69 8.76 0.52
C GLY A 44 -11.17 10.20 0.34
N HIS A 45 -12.36 10.50 0.84
CA HIS A 45 -12.96 11.83 0.70
C HIS A 45 -12.27 12.88 1.59
N THR A 46 -12.28 14.12 1.12
CA THR A 46 -11.69 15.23 1.87
C THR A 46 -12.58 15.69 3.02
N ASP A 47 -13.91 15.69 2.82
CA ASP A 47 -14.89 16.18 3.80
C ASP A 47 -14.95 15.33 5.09
N ASP A 48 -14.58 14.05 5.01
CA ASP A 48 -14.53 13.13 6.16
C ASP A 48 -13.11 12.79 6.62
N LEU A 49 -12.12 13.51 6.09
CA LEU A 49 -10.69 13.30 6.34
C LEU A 49 -10.27 11.83 6.10
N GLY A 50 -10.75 11.23 5.01
CA GLY A 50 -10.51 9.83 4.69
C GLY A 50 -11.19 8.86 5.67
N GLY A 51 -12.40 9.18 6.13
CA GLY A 51 -13.17 8.38 7.07
C GLY A 51 -12.76 8.57 8.55
N ASN A 52 -11.82 9.47 8.86
CA ASN A 52 -11.42 9.74 10.24
C ASN A 52 -12.56 10.36 11.06
N THR A 53 -13.44 11.14 10.42
CA THR A 53 -14.60 11.75 11.10
C THR A 53 -15.84 10.86 11.10
N ILE A 54 -15.78 9.66 10.50
CA ILE A 54 -16.86 8.68 10.52
C ILE A 54 -16.65 7.76 11.71
N VAL A 55 -17.35 8.06 12.80
CA VAL A 55 -17.28 7.31 14.04
C VAL A 55 -18.11 6.04 13.88
N VAL A 56 -17.54 4.89 14.24
CA VAL A 56 -18.19 3.57 14.13
C VAL A 56 -17.86 2.71 15.35
N HIS A 57 -18.48 1.55 15.46
CA HIS A 57 -18.08 0.49 16.36
C HIS A 57 -17.49 -0.65 15.55
N TRP A 58 -16.24 -1.02 15.83
CA TRP A 58 -15.67 -2.29 15.38
C TRP A 58 -16.01 -3.35 16.42
N TYR A 59 -16.99 -4.21 16.10
CA TYR A 59 -17.67 -5.05 17.08
C TYR A 59 -18.08 -4.22 18.31
N ARG A 60 -17.50 -4.50 19.48
CA ARG A 60 -17.83 -3.83 20.75
C ARG A 60 -17.00 -2.58 21.05
N ARG A 61 -16.07 -2.19 20.17
CA ARG A 61 -15.11 -1.11 20.43
C ARG A 61 -15.40 0.10 19.53
N LYS A 62 -15.60 1.26 20.14
CA LYS A 62 -15.73 2.53 19.42
C LYS A 62 -14.40 2.90 18.75
N THR A 63 -14.47 3.29 17.49
CA THR A 63 -13.33 3.68 16.64
C THR A 63 -13.81 4.65 15.54
N ASN A 64 -13.02 4.86 14.49
CA ASN A 64 -13.45 5.51 13.25
C ASN A 64 -13.17 4.63 12.03
N LEU A 65 -13.84 4.92 10.91
CA LEU A 65 -13.75 4.12 9.69
C LEU A 65 -12.32 4.03 9.15
N HIS A 66 -11.55 5.11 9.21
CA HIS A 66 -10.14 5.10 8.80
C HIS A 66 -9.32 4.06 9.57
N HIS A 67 -9.44 4.06 10.89
CA HIS A 67 -8.74 3.15 11.79
C HIS A 67 -9.18 1.68 11.59
N VAL A 68 -10.43 1.44 11.17
CA VAL A 68 -10.89 0.09 10.82
C VAL A 68 -10.03 -0.49 9.69
N TRP A 69 -9.71 0.31 8.68
CA TRP A 69 -8.93 -0.11 7.52
C TRP A 69 -7.42 -0.11 7.77
N ASP A 70 -6.91 0.83 8.56
CA ASP A 70 -5.48 0.87 8.94
C ASP A 70 -5.09 -0.31 9.85
N VAL A 71 -5.98 -0.68 10.76
CA VAL A 71 -5.62 -1.51 11.92
C VAL A 71 -6.61 -2.64 12.14
N ASN A 72 -7.89 -2.34 12.35
CA ASN A 72 -8.78 -3.32 12.99
C ASN A 72 -9.07 -4.56 12.13
N VAL A 73 -9.22 -4.41 10.81
CA VAL A 73 -9.37 -5.57 9.91
C VAL A 73 -8.13 -6.47 9.99
N ILE A 74 -6.93 -5.88 9.98
CA ILE A 74 -5.67 -6.64 10.03
C ILE A 74 -5.51 -7.33 11.38
N GLU A 75 -5.70 -6.64 12.50
CA GLU A 75 -5.59 -7.21 13.84
C GLU A 75 -6.61 -8.32 14.10
N THR A 76 -7.83 -8.17 13.59
CA THR A 76 -8.87 -9.20 13.70
C THR A 76 -8.46 -10.45 12.92
N ALA A 77 -7.98 -10.29 11.68
CA ALA A 77 -7.48 -11.42 10.89
C ALA A 77 -6.25 -12.09 11.52
N MET A 78 -5.31 -11.30 12.03
CA MET A 78 -4.12 -11.77 12.76
C MET A 78 -4.50 -12.67 13.93
N LYS A 79 -5.48 -12.24 14.72
CA LYS A 79 -5.95 -13.01 15.86
C LYS A 79 -6.70 -14.27 15.43
N ASP A 80 -7.63 -14.15 14.50
CA ASP A 80 -8.61 -15.21 14.22
C ASP A 80 -8.09 -16.28 13.26
N PHE A 81 -7.18 -15.93 12.34
CA PHE A 81 -6.65 -16.85 11.33
C PHE A 81 -5.16 -17.15 11.42
N TYR A 82 -4.38 -16.28 12.07
CA TYR A 82 -2.91 -16.35 12.04
C TYR A 82 -2.28 -16.53 13.42
N GLY A 83 -3.07 -16.74 14.48
CA GLY A 83 -2.56 -16.96 15.83
C GLY A 83 -1.72 -15.80 16.39
N ASN A 84 -1.96 -14.58 15.91
CA ASN A 84 -1.14 -13.38 16.13
C ASN A 84 0.32 -13.48 15.67
N ASP A 85 0.66 -14.41 14.76
CA ASP A 85 1.97 -14.45 14.12
C ASP A 85 1.96 -13.74 12.75
N GLN A 86 2.73 -12.65 12.68
CA GLN A 86 2.86 -11.86 11.45
C GLN A 86 3.51 -12.66 10.33
N SER A 87 4.43 -13.57 10.66
CA SER A 87 5.14 -14.38 9.66
C SER A 87 4.18 -15.29 8.92
N THR A 88 3.21 -15.87 9.63
CA THR A 88 2.16 -16.71 9.03
C THR A 88 1.27 -15.92 8.07
N MET A 89 0.85 -14.69 8.43
CA MET A 89 0.08 -13.84 7.51
C MET A 89 0.90 -13.43 6.28
N ILE A 90 2.18 -13.09 6.46
CA ILE A 90 3.09 -12.78 5.35
C ILE A 90 3.22 -13.98 4.40
N GLN A 91 3.41 -15.19 4.94
CA GLN A 91 3.50 -16.41 4.13
C GLN A 91 2.22 -16.67 3.34
N ALA A 92 1.05 -16.51 3.94
CA ALA A 92 -0.23 -16.65 3.26
C ALA A 92 -0.37 -15.63 2.10
N ILE A 93 0.00 -14.37 2.32
CA ILE A 93 -0.03 -13.34 1.27
C ILE A 93 0.98 -13.67 0.17
N GLN A 94 2.20 -14.11 0.51
CA GLN A 94 3.22 -14.52 -0.46
C GLN A 94 2.76 -15.71 -1.30
N GLN A 95 2.10 -16.69 -0.69
CA GLN A 95 1.53 -17.83 -1.41
C GLN A 95 0.46 -17.36 -2.41
N ASN A 96 -0.46 -16.48 -2.00
CA ASN A 96 -1.48 -15.93 -2.89
C ASN A 96 -0.86 -15.11 -4.04
N ILE A 97 0.24 -14.39 -3.82
CA ILE A 97 0.98 -13.71 -4.89
C ILE A 97 1.46 -14.71 -5.95
N THR A 98 1.97 -15.88 -5.54
CA THR A 98 2.52 -16.90 -6.44
C THR A 98 1.47 -17.84 -7.03
N GLU A 99 0.30 -17.95 -6.42
CA GLU A 99 -0.78 -18.85 -6.82
C GLU A 99 -1.97 -18.03 -7.32
N GLU A 100 -2.89 -17.65 -6.44
CA GLU A 100 -4.16 -16.99 -6.77
C GLU A 100 -4.01 -15.75 -7.67
N TRP A 101 -3.00 -14.91 -7.40
CA TRP A 101 -2.78 -13.63 -8.07
C TRP A 101 -1.64 -13.67 -9.09
N ALA A 102 -1.11 -14.84 -9.44
CA ALA A 102 0.07 -14.96 -10.31
C ALA A 102 -0.09 -14.27 -11.68
N ASP A 103 -1.30 -14.27 -12.24
CA ASP A 103 -1.60 -13.61 -13.53
C ASP A 103 -1.81 -12.09 -13.40
N GLU A 104 -2.17 -11.62 -12.20
CA GLU A 104 -2.36 -10.21 -11.90
C GLU A 104 -1.06 -9.53 -11.47
N GLU A 105 -0.21 -10.24 -10.72
CA GLU A 105 1.06 -9.77 -10.18
C GLU A 105 1.95 -9.14 -11.26
N LYS A 106 2.09 -9.82 -12.40
CA LYS A 106 2.84 -9.32 -13.57
C LYS A 106 2.33 -7.96 -14.08
N LYS A 107 1.05 -7.67 -13.88
CA LYS A 107 0.41 -6.39 -14.27
C LYS A 107 0.57 -5.33 -13.18
N TRP A 108 0.82 -5.71 -11.92
CA TRP A 108 1.05 -4.77 -10.82
C TRP A 108 2.42 -4.11 -10.92
N GLU A 109 3.45 -4.85 -11.35
CA GLU A 109 4.82 -4.33 -11.55
C GLU A 109 4.94 -3.36 -12.73
N ALA A 110 4.06 -3.55 -13.73
CA ALA A 110 4.06 -2.82 -14.98
C ALA A 110 3.84 -1.32 -14.77
N CYS A 111 4.91 -0.54 -14.94
CA CYS A 111 4.87 0.92 -15.03
C CYS A 111 5.57 1.35 -16.31
N ARG A 112 4.83 2.00 -17.22
CA ARG A 112 5.35 2.42 -18.54
C ARG A 112 6.27 3.63 -18.47
N SER A 113 6.21 4.40 -17.39
CA SER A 113 7.02 5.59 -17.22
C SER A 113 8.45 5.24 -16.81
N ARG A 114 9.43 5.82 -17.51
CA ARG A 114 10.85 5.72 -17.16
C ARG A 114 11.29 6.80 -16.17
N THR A 115 10.54 7.89 -16.08
CA THR A 115 10.92 9.12 -15.36
C THR A 115 10.09 9.39 -14.11
N LYS A 116 8.90 8.79 -13.99
CA LYS A 116 8.00 8.91 -12.83
C LYS A 116 7.56 7.53 -12.35
N THR A 117 7.20 7.41 -11.08
CA THR A 117 6.50 6.22 -10.60
C THR A 117 5.07 6.21 -11.13
N CYS A 118 4.38 5.07 -11.04
CA CYS A 118 2.95 4.96 -11.35
C CYS A 118 2.09 5.16 -10.09
N ALA A 119 2.55 6.00 -9.15
CA ALA A 119 1.86 6.24 -7.89
C ALA A 119 0.46 6.86 -8.07
N ASP A 120 0.25 7.61 -9.15
CA ASP A 120 -1.06 8.11 -9.57
C ASP A 120 -2.05 6.97 -9.87
N LYS A 121 -1.60 5.92 -10.56
CA LYS A 121 -2.40 4.70 -10.78
C LYS A 121 -2.74 4.02 -9.44
N TYR A 122 -1.77 3.92 -8.53
CA TYR A 122 -1.98 3.28 -7.23
C TYR A 122 -3.03 4.03 -6.40
N ALA A 123 -2.94 5.36 -6.40
CA ALA A 123 -3.90 6.24 -5.75
C ALA A 123 -5.30 6.16 -6.38
N ALA A 124 -5.40 6.10 -7.71
CA ALA A 124 -6.69 5.93 -8.39
C ALA A 124 -7.36 4.59 -8.07
N GLU A 125 -6.59 3.51 -7.95
CA GLU A 125 -7.09 2.21 -7.49
C GLU A 125 -7.58 2.30 -6.03
N SER A 126 -6.82 2.95 -5.14
CA SER A 126 -7.23 3.17 -3.75
C SER A 126 -8.49 4.00 -3.63
N ALA A 127 -8.61 5.11 -4.37
CA ALA A 127 -9.81 5.93 -4.38
C ALA A 127 -11.05 5.15 -4.85
N LYS A 128 -10.89 4.27 -5.85
CA LYS A 128 -11.98 3.39 -6.30
C LYS A 128 -12.39 2.38 -5.22
N LEU A 129 -11.43 1.81 -4.51
CA LEU A 129 -11.68 0.86 -3.40
C LEU A 129 -12.18 1.59 -2.14
N ALA A 130 -11.90 2.87 -1.98
CA ALA A 130 -12.46 3.66 -0.89
C ALA A 130 -13.99 3.69 -0.99
N CYS A 131 -14.57 3.73 -2.19
CA CYS A 131 -16.01 3.65 -2.38
C CYS A 131 -16.63 2.40 -1.74
N THR A 132 -15.95 1.25 -1.79
CA THR A 132 -16.43 0.02 -1.12
C THR A 132 -16.24 0.09 0.40
N ALA A 133 -15.26 0.85 0.89
CA ALA A 133 -15.08 1.09 2.32
C ALA A 133 -16.22 1.93 2.93
N TYR A 134 -16.72 2.91 2.18
CA TYR A 134 -17.83 3.76 2.61
C TYR A 134 -19.22 3.12 2.42
N GLU A 135 -19.34 2.04 1.66
CA GLU A 135 -20.63 1.45 1.30
C GLU A 135 -21.37 0.90 2.53
N GLY A 136 -22.57 1.42 2.79
CA GLY A 136 -23.42 1.00 3.92
C GLY A 136 -22.90 1.41 5.30
N VAL A 137 -21.91 2.32 5.37
CA VAL A 137 -21.36 2.82 6.63
C VAL A 137 -21.86 4.24 6.92
N ASP A 138 -22.56 4.39 8.04
CA ASP A 138 -23.01 5.67 8.58
C ASP A 138 -22.35 5.96 9.94
N GLN A 139 -22.59 7.15 10.48
CA GLN A 139 -22.17 7.47 11.86
C GLN A 139 -22.79 6.49 12.86
N ASP A 140 -21.97 6.05 13.81
CA ASP A 140 -22.25 5.09 14.86
C ASP A 140 -22.64 3.68 14.38
N SER A 141 -22.51 3.36 13.08
CA SER A 141 -22.67 1.98 12.57
C SER A 141 -21.79 0.99 13.33
N THR A 142 -22.31 -0.22 13.56
CA THR A 142 -21.53 -1.35 14.09
C THR A 142 -21.08 -2.22 12.92
N LEU A 143 -19.78 -2.30 12.72
CA LEU A 143 -19.13 -3.12 11.69
C LEU A 143 -18.67 -4.43 12.34
N GLU A 144 -19.19 -5.55 11.83
CA GLU A 144 -18.96 -6.90 12.35
C GLU A 144 -18.54 -7.85 11.20
N ASP A 145 -18.87 -9.13 11.29
CA ASP A 145 -18.40 -10.19 10.40
C ASP A 145 -18.67 -9.90 8.92
N ASP A 146 -19.88 -9.43 8.55
CA ASP A 146 -20.22 -9.15 7.15
C ASP A 146 -19.29 -8.08 6.54
N TYR A 147 -19.01 -7.02 7.30
CA TYR A 147 -18.08 -5.97 6.86
C TYR A 147 -16.64 -6.46 6.84
N PHE A 148 -16.24 -7.21 7.88
CA PHE A 148 -14.91 -7.81 7.98
C PHE A 148 -14.58 -8.71 6.80
N PHE A 149 -15.48 -9.65 6.46
CA PHE A 149 -15.27 -10.59 5.36
C PHE A 149 -15.33 -9.92 3.99
N ALA A 150 -16.04 -8.79 3.85
CA ALA A 150 -15.98 -7.96 2.64
C ALA A 150 -14.66 -7.17 2.51
N ALA A 151 -14.16 -6.62 3.62
CA ALA A 151 -12.96 -5.78 3.62
C ALA A 151 -11.65 -6.58 3.56
N LEU A 152 -11.57 -7.74 4.24
CA LEU A 152 -10.33 -8.50 4.39
C LEU A 152 -9.66 -8.88 3.06
N PRO A 153 -10.36 -9.40 2.03
CA PRO A 153 -9.73 -9.73 0.75
C PRO A 153 -9.15 -8.49 0.05
N VAL A 154 -9.79 -7.32 0.20
CA VAL A 154 -9.29 -6.06 -0.33
C VAL A 154 -8.01 -5.66 0.40
N VAL A 155 -8.01 -5.67 1.73
CA VAL A 155 -6.85 -5.33 2.56
C VAL A 155 -5.65 -6.22 2.23
N GLN A 156 -5.83 -7.54 2.19
CA GLN A 156 -4.75 -8.48 1.85
C GLN A 156 -4.17 -8.22 0.46
N LYS A 157 -5.04 -8.00 -0.54
CA LYS A 157 -4.60 -7.70 -1.91
C LYS A 157 -3.87 -6.36 -2.00
N ARG A 158 -4.27 -5.34 -1.23
CA ARG A 158 -3.58 -4.04 -1.18
C ARG A 158 -2.23 -4.12 -0.49
N ILE A 159 -2.09 -4.92 0.57
CA ILE A 159 -0.78 -5.23 1.18
C ILE A 159 0.13 -5.91 0.15
N ALA A 160 -0.37 -6.92 -0.56
CA ALA A 160 0.38 -7.63 -1.61
C ALA A 160 0.85 -6.68 -2.72
N GLN A 161 -0.06 -5.86 -3.25
CA GLN A 161 0.25 -4.87 -4.29
C GLN A 161 1.27 -3.84 -3.81
N GLY A 162 1.16 -3.35 -2.57
CA GLY A 162 2.12 -2.44 -1.96
C GLY A 162 3.53 -3.04 -1.92
N GLY A 163 3.65 -4.29 -1.45
CA GLY A 163 4.93 -5.01 -1.41
C GLY A 163 5.54 -5.24 -2.79
N VAL A 164 4.78 -5.78 -3.75
CA VAL A 164 5.23 -6.03 -5.13
C VAL A 164 5.67 -4.73 -5.81
N ARG A 165 4.88 -3.66 -5.69
CA ARG A 165 5.20 -2.37 -6.32
C ARG A 165 6.37 -1.67 -5.67
N LEU A 166 6.53 -1.76 -4.35
CA LEU A 166 7.70 -1.26 -3.65
C LEU A 166 8.96 -1.97 -4.15
N ALA A 167 8.94 -3.31 -4.22
CA ALA A 167 10.05 -4.09 -4.76
C ALA A 167 10.38 -3.67 -6.21
N ALA A 168 9.37 -3.54 -7.09
CA ALA A 168 9.57 -3.09 -8.46
C ALA A 168 10.12 -1.65 -8.56
N ILE A 169 9.75 -0.74 -7.65
CA ILE A 169 10.32 0.61 -7.59
C ILE A 169 11.78 0.55 -7.15
N LEU A 170 12.09 -0.15 -6.05
CA LEU A 170 13.45 -0.27 -5.52
C LEU A 170 14.39 -0.97 -6.53
N ASN A 171 13.94 -2.01 -7.20
CA ASN A 171 14.68 -2.67 -8.28
C ASN A 171 14.97 -1.71 -9.44
N ARG A 172 14.06 -0.78 -9.76
CA ARG A 172 14.32 0.25 -10.78
C ARG A 172 15.26 1.36 -10.31
N ILE A 173 15.36 1.61 -9.02
CA ILE A 173 16.30 2.59 -8.44
C ILE A 173 17.70 1.98 -8.38
N PHE A 174 17.83 0.75 -7.86
CA PHE A 174 19.12 0.15 -7.50
C PHE A 174 19.59 -0.98 -8.43
N GLY A 175 18.75 -1.45 -9.35
CA GLY A 175 19.06 -2.58 -10.24
C GLY A 175 20.17 -2.33 -11.26
N GLY A 176 20.67 -1.10 -11.38
CA GLY A 176 21.76 -0.71 -12.26
C GLY A 176 21.40 -0.74 -13.74
N ASN A 177 21.74 0.33 -14.47
CA ASN A 177 22.00 0.17 -15.90
C ASN A 177 23.30 -0.64 -15.99
N SER A 178 23.24 -1.90 -16.41
CA SER A 178 24.39 -2.69 -16.84
C SER A 178 24.98 -2.14 -18.14
N ARG A 179 25.35 -0.86 -18.15
CA ARG A 179 26.03 -0.11 -19.22
C ARG A 179 26.92 0.98 -18.64
N SER A 180 27.70 0.69 -17.61
CA SER A 180 28.99 1.35 -17.42
C SER A 180 30.04 0.43 -18.02
N GLY A 181 30.46 0.75 -19.24
CA GLY A 181 31.46 0.00 -19.97
C GLY A 181 32.73 -0.16 -19.15
N PHE A 182 33.10 -1.41 -18.91
CA PHE A 182 34.48 -1.79 -18.66
C PHE A 182 35.25 -1.40 -19.92
N ARG A 183 35.88 -0.23 -19.93
CA ARG A 183 37.00 0.00 -20.85
C ARG A 183 38.13 -0.86 -20.34
N ALA A 184 38.43 -1.92 -21.07
CA ALA A 184 39.74 -2.54 -21.02
C ALA A 184 40.76 -1.41 -21.17
N VAL A 185 41.67 -1.31 -20.19
CA VAL A 185 42.93 -0.61 -20.38
C VAL A 185 43.95 -1.73 -20.53
N ASP A 186 44.70 -1.62 -21.62
CA ASP A 186 45.69 -2.56 -22.13
C ASP A 186 46.72 -3.04 -21.10
#